data_AF-A0AAN8XAT2-F1
#
_entry.id   AF-A0AAN8XAT2-F1
#
_cell.length_a   1.000
_cell.length_b   1.000
_cell.length_c   1.000
_cell.angle_alpha   90.00
_cell.angle_beta   90.00
_cell.angle_gamma   90.00
#
_symmetry.space_group_name_H-M   'P 1'
#
loop_
_entity.id
_entity.type
_entity.pdbx_description
1 polymer ?
#
loop_
_entity_poly.entity_id
_entity_poly.type
_entity_poly.pdbx_seq_one_letter_code
_entity_poly.pdbx_strand_id
1 'polypeptide(L)'
;MEAEKIEEGHILLQGRYKQLTSTILSDEAYPFARELLGTSLNTIQDFYSQTTWLELGNTEILKELGFPGQTIPEVVGPGDAICSDCSNPQGECFDNVIPGSKLSSGYYEYDVPGSAIFVIPKPDNAGKCGHGGIMDDGVAKKAVGGISKETSSPCFSPHHYLHK
;
A
#
# COMPACT_ATOMS: atom_id res chain seq x y z
N MET A 1 2.01 2.28 -2.69
CA MET A 1 2.18 3.17 -1.50
C MET A 1 2.73 2.33 -0.35
N GLU A 2 3.83 1.64 -0.61
CA GLU A 2 4.41 0.61 0.27
C GLU A 2 5.26 1.21 1.38
N ALA A 3 5.63 0.37 2.35
CA ALA A 3 6.62 0.71 3.38
C ALA A 3 6.31 2.05 4.10
N GLU A 4 5.04 2.29 4.35
CA GLU A 4 4.45 3.43 5.04
C GLU A 4 4.60 4.77 4.28
N LYS A 5 4.87 4.71 2.96
CA LYS A 5 4.96 5.87 2.05
C LYS A 5 3.61 6.39 1.55
N ILE A 6 2.62 6.39 2.44
CA ILE A 6 1.22 6.73 2.09
C ILE A 6 1.07 8.25 1.92
N GLU A 7 1.69 9.05 2.80
CA GLU A 7 1.68 10.51 2.68
C GLU A 7 2.39 10.97 1.40
N GLU A 8 3.55 10.40 1.08
CA GLU A 8 4.26 10.72 -0.16
C GLU A 8 3.43 10.32 -1.40
N GLY A 9 2.76 9.17 -1.36
CA GLY A 9 1.83 8.74 -2.41
C GLY A 9 0.66 9.71 -2.60
N HIS A 10 0.07 10.20 -1.51
CA HIS A 10 -0.99 11.21 -1.53
C HIS A 10 -0.51 12.52 -2.18
N ILE A 11 0.66 13.03 -1.77
CA ILE A 11 1.25 14.26 -2.32
C ILE A 11 1.55 14.09 -3.81
N LEU A 12 2.09 12.94 -4.21
CA LEU A 12 2.36 12.62 -5.60
C LEU A 12 1.08 12.67 -6.45
N LEU A 13 0.00 12.06 -5.96
CA LEU A 13 -1.30 12.09 -6.64
C LEU A 13 -1.86 13.52 -6.75
N GLN A 14 -1.72 14.35 -5.73
CA GLN A 14 -2.13 15.77 -5.80
C GLN A 14 -1.37 16.53 -6.90
N GLY A 15 -0.08 16.26 -7.07
CA GLY A 15 0.74 16.81 -8.15
C GLY A 15 0.24 16.37 -9.53
N ARG A 16 0.00 15.07 -9.69
CA ARG A 16 -0.51 14.47 -10.94
C ARG A 16 -1.91 14.98 -11.29
N TYR A 17 -2.78 15.19 -10.31
CA TYR A 17 -4.11 15.77 -10.54
C TYR A 17 -4.02 17.16 -11.20
N LYS A 18 -3.12 18.03 -10.69
CA LYS A 18 -2.90 19.37 -11.27
C LYS A 18 -2.36 19.29 -12.70
N GLN A 19 -1.39 18.42 -12.93
CA GLN A 19 -0.82 18.18 -14.26
C GLN A 19 -1.89 17.68 -15.23
N LEU A 20 -2.66 16.65 -14.86
CA LEU A 20 -3.73 16.07 -15.66
C LEU A 20 -4.75 17.13 -16.07
N THR A 21 -5.21 17.94 -15.11
CA THR A 21 -6.16 19.03 -15.37
C THR A 21 -5.59 20.03 -16.38
N SER A 22 -4.33 20.45 -16.21
CA SER A 22 -3.67 21.37 -17.15
C SER A 22 -3.54 20.77 -18.55
N THR A 23 -3.14 19.51 -18.66
CA THR A 23 -2.95 18.82 -19.95
C THR A 23 -4.25 18.62 -20.71
N ILE A 24 -5.36 18.33 -20.01
CA ILE A 24 -6.68 18.19 -20.63
C ILE A 24 -7.19 19.56 -21.11
N LEU A 25 -7.05 20.59 -20.28
CA LEU A 25 -7.52 21.94 -20.62
C LEU A 25 -6.74 22.59 -21.76
N SER A 26 -5.48 22.18 -21.99
CA SER A 26 -4.69 22.68 -23.11
C SER A 26 -4.97 22.00 -24.45
N ASP A 27 -5.85 20.97 -24.51
CA ASP A 27 -6.26 20.21 -25.71
C ASP A 27 -5.13 19.60 -26.59
N GLU A 28 -3.88 19.74 -26.17
CA GLU A 28 -2.70 19.46 -27.00
C GLU A 28 -2.01 18.12 -26.68
N ALA A 29 -2.38 17.42 -25.60
CA ALA A 29 -1.58 16.31 -25.08
C ALA A 29 -2.39 15.15 -24.47
N TYR A 30 -3.47 14.72 -25.14
CA TYR A 30 -4.26 13.55 -24.72
C TYR A 30 -3.46 12.25 -24.50
N PRO A 31 -2.45 11.90 -25.32
CA PRO A 31 -1.62 10.73 -25.04
C PRO A 31 -0.93 10.81 -23.67
N PHE A 32 -0.35 11.95 -23.34
CA PHE A 32 0.29 12.19 -22.05
C PHE A 32 -0.73 12.19 -20.90
N ALA A 33 -1.90 12.81 -21.09
CA ALA A 33 -2.97 12.78 -20.10
C ALA A 33 -3.42 11.35 -19.77
N ARG A 34 -3.53 10.47 -20.78
CA ARG A 34 -3.90 9.06 -20.58
C ARG A 34 -2.83 8.30 -19.79
N GLU A 35 -1.56 8.49 -20.11
CA GLU A 35 -0.45 7.87 -19.39
C GLU A 35 -0.40 8.32 -17.92
N LEU A 36 -0.56 9.62 -17.69
CA LEU A 36 -0.59 10.20 -16.35
C LEU A 36 -1.79 9.71 -15.53
N LEU A 37 -2.96 9.61 -16.16
CA LEU A 37 -4.16 9.04 -15.55
C LEU A 37 -3.94 7.56 -15.19
N GLY A 38 -3.43 6.76 -16.12
CA GLY A 38 -3.14 5.33 -15.88
C GLY A 38 -2.17 5.13 -14.72
N THR A 39 -1.09 5.93 -14.68
CA THR A 39 -0.11 5.87 -13.58
C THR A 39 -0.73 6.31 -12.25
N SER A 40 -1.63 7.30 -12.26
CA SER A 40 -2.35 7.73 -11.05
C SER A 40 -3.32 6.65 -10.55
N LEU A 41 -4.05 6.00 -11.46
CA LEU A 41 -4.94 4.89 -11.13
C LEU A 41 -4.19 3.68 -10.60
N ASN A 42 -2.98 3.40 -11.08
CA ASN A 42 -2.12 2.37 -10.49
C ASN A 42 -1.79 2.70 -9.03
N THR A 43 -1.32 3.92 -8.75
CA THR A 43 -1.00 4.35 -7.38
C THR A 43 -2.22 4.31 -6.45
N ILE A 44 -3.43 4.59 -6.97
CA ILE A 44 -4.68 4.46 -6.22
C ILE A 44 -5.02 2.98 -5.96
N GLN A 45 -4.80 2.08 -6.92
CA GLN A 45 -4.97 0.64 -6.72
C GLN A 45 -4.01 0.13 -5.62
N ASP A 46 -2.74 0.53 -5.66
CA ASP A 46 -1.74 0.17 -4.64
C ASP A 46 -2.19 0.58 -3.22
N PHE A 47 -2.89 1.72 -3.09
CA PHE A 47 -3.43 2.14 -1.80
C PHE A 47 -4.43 1.10 -1.25
N TYR A 48 -5.40 0.67 -2.04
CA TYR A 48 -6.43 -0.25 -1.55
C TYR A 48 -5.94 -1.70 -1.42
N SER A 49 -4.97 -2.11 -2.24
CA SER A 49 -4.44 -3.48 -2.19
C SER A 49 -3.37 -3.68 -1.13
N GLN A 50 -2.64 -2.62 -0.73
CA GLN A 50 -1.45 -2.76 0.12
C GLN A 50 -1.51 -2.02 1.45
N THR A 51 -2.55 -1.21 1.70
CA THR A 51 -2.76 -0.56 3.01
C THR A 51 -3.69 -1.35 3.91
N THR A 52 -3.80 -0.91 5.17
CA THR A 52 -4.75 -1.41 6.17
C THR A 52 -6.15 -0.78 6.06
N TRP A 53 -6.45 -0.05 4.97
CA TRP A 53 -7.71 0.72 4.84
C TRP A 53 -8.96 -0.13 5.12
N LEU A 54 -9.05 -1.32 4.51
CA LEU A 54 -10.20 -2.20 4.67
C LEU A 54 -10.21 -2.87 6.06
N GLU A 55 -9.04 -3.24 6.57
CA GLU A 55 -8.87 -3.88 7.88
C GLU A 55 -9.25 -2.96 9.04
N LEU A 56 -9.14 -1.63 8.85
CA LEU A 56 -9.64 -0.62 9.77
C LEU A 56 -11.17 -0.47 9.73
N GLY A 57 -11.88 -1.30 8.96
CA GLY A 57 -13.33 -1.32 8.88
C GLY A 57 -13.93 -0.30 7.90
N ASN A 58 -13.09 0.35 7.09
CA ASN A 58 -13.59 1.26 6.06
C ASN A 58 -14.19 0.48 4.90
N THR A 59 -15.41 0.82 4.51
CA THR A 59 -16.13 0.18 3.39
C THR A 59 -16.27 1.08 2.17
N GLU A 60 -15.95 2.36 2.32
CA GLU A 60 -16.07 3.39 1.29
C GLU A 60 -14.70 3.80 0.76
N ILE A 61 -14.68 4.51 -0.36
CA ILE A 61 -13.46 5.14 -0.87
C ILE A 61 -13.02 6.29 0.04
N LEU A 62 -11.70 6.46 0.18
CA LEU A 62 -11.12 7.67 0.76
C LEU A 62 -11.21 8.80 -0.27
N LYS A 63 -12.25 9.64 -0.17
CA LYS A 63 -12.57 10.69 -1.17
C LYS A 63 -11.49 11.76 -1.26
N GLU A 64 -10.73 11.92 -0.20
CA GLU A 64 -9.66 12.92 -0.06
C GLU A 64 -8.37 12.48 -0.74
N LEU A 65 -8.19 11.18 -1.02
CA LEU A 65 -6.95 10.61 -1.55
C LEU A 65 -6.58 11.24 -2.89
N GLY A 66 -5.42 11.88 -2.94
CA GLY A 66 -4.87 12.51 -4.14
C GLY A 66 -5.54 13.83 -4.56
N PHE A 67 -6.53 14.32 -3.82
CA PHE A 67 -7.18 15.60 -4.14
C PHE A 67 -6.38 16.79 -3.59
N PRO A 68 -6.09 17.83 -4.39
CA PRO A 68 -5.28 18.96 -3.96
C PRO A 68 -5.81 19.66 -2.70
N GLY A 69 -4.94 19.86 -1.71
CA GLY A 69 -5.27 20.57 -0.47
C GLY A 69 -6.04 19.74 0.56
N GLN A 70 -6.39 18.49 0.22
CA GLN A 70 -7.01 17.56 1.17
C GLN A 70 -5.95 16.84 2.01
N THR A 71 -6.37 16.37 3.17
CA THR A 71 -5.57 15.56 4.10
C THR A 71 -6.09 14.14 4.15
N ILE A 72 -5.21 13.19 4.45
CA ILE A 72 -5.56 11.78 4.67
C ILE A 72 -5.57 11.45 6.17
N PRO A 73 -6.15 10.30 6.59
CA PRO A 73 -6.04 9.84 7.97
C PRO A 73 -4.60 9.75 8.46
N GLU A 74 -4.42 9.78 9.78
CA GLU A 74 -3.11 9.67 10.39
C GLU A 74 -2.42 8.36 10.00
N VAL A 75 -1.19 8.48 9.51
CA VAL A 75 -0.31 7.36 9.16
C VAL A 75 0.55 6.99 10.36
N VAL A 76 0.84 5.71 10.48
CA VAL A 76 1.66 5.14 11.56
C VAL A 76 3.09 5.70 11.59
N GLY A 77 3.64 5.83 12.79
CA GLY A 77 5.04 6.20 13.02
C GLY A 77 5.96 5.00 13.19
N PRO A 78 7.30 5.19 13.21
CA PRO A 78 8.28 4.09 13.25
C PRO A 78 8.15 3.13 14.45
N GLY A 79 7.64 3.60 15.59
CA GLY A 79 7.48 2.80 16.81
C GLY A 79 6.11 2.14 16.98
N ASP A 80 5.17 2.38 16.06
CA ASP A 80 3.82 1.84 16.17
C ASP A 80 3.78 0.39 15.69
N ALA A 81 3.37 -0.52 16.57
CA ALA A 81 3.03 -1.90 16.23
C ALA A 81 1.61 -1.97 15.67
N ILE A 82 1.48 -2.55 14.48
CA ILE A 82 0.25 -2.52 13.68
C ILE A 82 -0.23 -3.92 13.32
N CYS A 83 0.70 -4.87 13.20
CA CYS A 83 0.39 -6.24 12.86
C CYS A 83 0.84 -7.22 13.95
N SER A 84 0.13 -8.34 14.06
CA SER A 84 0.49 -9.53 14.83
C SER A 84 0.92 -10.68 13.91
N ASP A 85 1.58 -11.69 14.48
CA ASP A 85 2.06 -12.85 13.71
C ASP A 85 0.90 -13.66 13.12
N CYS A 86 0.94 -13.90 11.81
CA CYS A 86 0.08 -14.85 11.12
C CYS A 86 0.48 -16.30 11.43
N SER A 87 -0.50 -17.21 11.44
CA SER A 87 -0.23 -18.65 11.63
C SER A 87 0.47 -19.29 10.43
N ASN A 88 0.17 -18.80 9.22
CA ASN A 88 0.82 -19.20 7.99
C ASN A 88 1.58 -17.97 7.42
N PRO A 89 2.93 -17.97 7.42
CA PRO A 89 3.67 -16.82 6.93
C PRO A 89 3.42 -16.57 5.43
N GLN A 90 3.47 -17.60 4.58
CA GLN A 90 3.42 -17.45 3.11
C GLN A 90 2.03 -17.68 2.50
N GLY A 91 0.99 -17.73 3.32
CA GLY A 91 -0.37 -18.00 2.84
C GLY A 91 -1.39 -17.05 3.39
N GLU A 92 -2.63 -17.53 3.43
CA GLU A 92 -3.75 -16.78 3.95
C GLU A 92 -3.53 -16.33 5.40
N CYS A 93 -3.86 -15.07 5.66
CA CYS A 93 -3.79 -14.48 6.97
C CYS A 93 -5.06 -13.68 7.28
N PHE A 94 -5.60 -13.91 8.47
CA PHE A 94 -6.80 -13.25 8.95
C PHE A 94 -6.49 -12.45 10.20
N ASP A 95 -7.16 -11.31 10.34
CA ASP A 95 -7.23 -10.52 11.57
C ASP A 95 -5.86 -10.21 12.20
N ASN A 96 -4.82 -10.05 11.37
CA ASN A 96 -3.48 -9.74 11.84
C ASN A 96 -3.25 -8.24 12.05
N VAL A 97 -4.15 -7.37 11.59
CA VAL A 97 -4.08 -5.92 11.83
C VAL A 97 -4.71 -5.61 13.19
N ILE A 98 -3.98 -4.89 14.04
CA ILE A 98 -4.42 -4.55 15.40
C ILE A 98 -5.62 -3.59 15.32
N PRO A 99 -6.78 -3.94 15.91
CA PRO A 99 -7.96 -3.09 15.86
C PRO A 99 -7.72 -1.69 16.44
N GLY A 100 -8.21 -0.66 15.74
CA GLY A 100 -8.07 0.73 16.16
C GLY A 100 -6.67 1.34 15.93
N SER A 101 -5.79 0.65 15.18
CA SER A 101 -4.51 1.21 14.76
C SER A 101 -4.69 2.37 13.77
N LYS A 102 -3.61 3.11 13.54
CA LYS A 102 -3.53 4.09 12.44
C LYS A 102 -3.36 3.40 11.09
N LEU A 103 -3.44 4.18 10.01
CA LEU A 103 -3.27 3.69 8.65
C LEU A 103 -1.81 3.29 8.39
N SER A 104 -1.59 2.09 7.88
CA SER A 104 -0.26 1.55 7.53
C SER A 104 -0.32 0.84 6.16
N SER A 105 0.83 0.40 5.68
CA SER A 105 0.98 -0.38 4.45
C SER A 105 2.03 -1.46 4.62
N GLY A 106 1.94 -2.53 3.81
CA GLY A 106 2.92 -3.61 3.82
C GLY A 106 4.32 -3.14 3.42
N TYR A 107 5.34 -3.69 4.09
CA TYR A 107 6.72 -3.67 3.62
C TYR A 107 6.95 -4.88 2.73
N TYR A 108 7.49 -4.66 1.52
CA TYR A 108 7.78 -5.71 0.57
C TYR A 108 9.29 -5.79 0.32
N GLU A 109 9.88 -6.95 0.63
CA GLU A 109 11.30 -7.20 0.40
C GLU A 109 11.47 -8.28 -0.68
N TYR A 110 12.42 -8.07 -1.59
CA TYR A 110 12.76 -9.06 -2.60
C TYR A 110 14.23 -8.92 -3.03
N ASP A 111 14.90 -10.05 -3.21
CA ASP A 111 16.29 -10.14 -3.63
C ASP A 111 16.39 -10.32 -5.15
N VAL A 112 16.54 -9.19 -5.87
CA VAL A 112 16.97 -9.18 -7.27
C VAL A 112 18.19 -8.29 -7.41
N PRO A 113 19.13 -8.61 -8.32
CA PRO A 113 20.34 -7.80 -8.52
C PRO A 113 20.00 -6.31 -8.75
N GLY A 114 20.43 -5.45 -7.81
CA GLY A 114 20.18 -4.02 -7.84
C GLY A 114 18.98 -3.53 -7.02
N SER A 115 18.17 -4.40 -6.42
CA SER A 115 17.01 -4.00 -5.60
C SER A 115 17.38 -3.30 -4.30
N ALA A 116 18.57 -3.60 -3.74
CA ALA A 116 19.03 -3.05 -2.47
C ALA A 116 19.08 -1.50 -2.41
N ILE A 117 19.05 -0.82 -3.56
CA ILE A 117 19.04 0.65 -3.64
C ILE A 117 17.63 1.23 -3.43
N PHE A 118 16.58 0.45 -3.70
CA PHE A 118 15.19 0.92 -3.74
C PHE A 118 14.25 0.21 -2.75
N VAL A 119 14.65 -0.96 -2.23
CA VAL A 119 13.87 -1.70 -1.22
C VAL A 119 14.01 -1.03 0.14
N ILE A 120 12.86 -0.74 0.76
CA ILE A 120 12.81 -0.28 2.16
C ILE A 120 12.55 -1.53 3.02
N PRO A 121 13.55 -2.02 3.79
CA PRO A 121 13.37 -3.23 4.58
C PRO A 121 12.35 -3.00 5.68
N LYS A 122 11.57 -4.04 5.98
CA LYS A 122 10.68 -4.09 7.12
C LYS A 122 11.49 -3.91 8.42
N PRO A 123 11.15 -2.92 9.26
CA PRO A 123 11.85 -2.72 10.53
C PRO A 123 11.72 -3.93 11.46
N ASP A 124 12.85 -4.38 12.00
CA ASP A 124 12.88 -5.49 12.95
C ASP A 124 12.17 -5.13 14.27
N ASN A 125 11.39 -6.07 14.81
CA ASN A 125 10.74 -5.99 16.13
C ASN A 125 9.77 -4.82 16.36
N ALA A 126 9.33 -4.12 15.31
CA ALA A 126 8.40 -3.00 15.42
C ALA A 126 6.93 -3.38 15.25
N GLY A 127 6.61 -4.67 15.02
CA GLY A 127 5.23 -5.10 14.76
C GLY A 127 4.66 -4.51 13.47
N LYS A 128 5.52 -4.21 12.49
CA LYS A 128 5.11 -3.68 11.19
C LYS A 128 4.48 -4.77 10.33
N CYS A 129 3.58 -4.37 9.44
CA CYS A 129 2.92 -5.27 8.51
C CYS A 129 3.84 -5.60 7.34
N GLY A 130 3.98 -6.88 6.99
CA GLY A 130 4.58 -7.28 5.71
C GLY A 130 3.60 -7.12 4.56
N HIS A 131 4.10 -7.11 3.33
CA HIS A 131 3.28 -7.35 2.15
C HIS A 131 2.79 -8.81 2.15
N GLY A 132 3.71 -9.74 2.40
CA GLY A 132 3.52 -11.17 2.44
C GLY A 132 3.41 -11.81 1.06
N GLY A 133 3.00 -13.08 1.05
CA GLY A 133 2.99 -13.91 -0.15
C GLY A 133 4.34 -14.57 -0.43
N ILE A 134 4.37 -15.45 -1.42
CA ILE A 134 5.55 -16.28 -1.74
C ILE A 134 6.75 -15.49 -2.28
N MET A 135 6.51 -14.26 -2.76
CA MET A 135 7.55 -13.41 -3.34
C MET A 135 8.14 -12.40 -2.35
N ASP A 136 7.60 -12.30 -1.13
CA ASP A 136 8.10 -11.39 -0.10
C ASP A 136 9.16 -12.10 0.75
N ASP A 137 10.43 -11.75 0.57
CA ASP A 137 11.54 -12.29 1.35
C ASP A 137 11.46 -11.85 2.83
N GLY A 138 10.73 -10.77 3.11
CA GLY A 138 10.47 -10.25 4.46
C GLY A 138 9.35 -10.98 5.21
N VAL A 139 8.68 -11.95 4.58
CA VAL A 139 7.46 -12.61 5.10
C VAL A 139 7.64 -13.30 6.46
N ALA A 140 8.85 -13.78 6.76
CA ALA A 140 9.17 -14.45 8.02
C ALA A 140 9.59 -13.49 9.14
N LYS A 141 9.80 -12.20 8.85
CA LYS A 141 10.13 -11.19 9.87
C LYS A 141 8.88 -10.83 10.66
N LYS A 142 9.02 -10.67 11.98
CA LYS A 142 7.91 -10.24 12.85
C LYS A 142 7.45 -8.81 12.52
N ALA A 143 6.16 -8.51 12.42
CA ALA A 143 5.02 -9.42 12.56
C ALA A 143 4.85 -10.33 11.34
N VAL A 144 4.85 -11.64 11.53
CA VAL A 144 4.92 -12.66 10.46
C VAL A 144 3.70 -12.59 9.54
N GLY A 145 3.91 -12.84 8.24
CA GLY A 145 2.88 -12.81 7.20
C GLY A 145 2.74 -11.44 6.55
N GLY A 146 1.53 -11.07 6.15
CA GLY A 146 1.31 -9.78 5.50
C GLY A 146 -0.14 -9.41 5.32
N ILE A 147 -0.37 -8.29 4.64
CA ILE A 147 -1.69 -7.67 4.45
C ILE A 147 -2.06 -7.48 2.98
N SER A 148 -1.29 -8.00 2.02
CA SER A 148 -1.55 -7.78 0.60
C SER A 148 -2.88 -8.37 0.14
N LYS A 149 -3.56 -7.61 -0.72
CA LYS A 149 -4.85 -7.90 -1.37
C LYS A 149 -4.74 -7.73 -2.90
N GLU A 150 -3.53 -7.77 -3.45
CA GLU A 150 -3.26 -7.50 -4.86
C GLU A 150 -3.88 -8.52 -5.82
N THR A 151 -4.09 -9.75 -5.36
CA THR A 151 -4.65 -10.85 -6.15
C THR A 151 -5.67 -11.64 -5.35
N SER A 152 -6.51 -12.40 -6.04
CA SER A 152 -7.43 -13.36 -5.41
C SER A 152 -6.76 -14.68 -4.97
N SER A 153 -5.43 -14.77 -5.05
CA SER A 153 -4.67 -15.99 -4.73
C SER A 153 -4.03 -15.91 -3.34
N PRO A 154 -4.31 -16.86 -2.42
CA PRO A 154 -3.67 -16.90 -1.11
C PRO A 154 -2.15 -17.06 -1.18
N CYS A 155 -1.60 -17.55 -2.29
CA CYS A 155 -0.15 -17.70 -2.47
C CYS A 155 0.57 -16.35 -2.65
N PHE A 156 -0.11 -15.35 -3.21
CA PHE A 156 0.47 -14.04 -3.53
C PHE A 156 -0.06 -12.92 -2.63
N SER A 157 -1.25 -13.11 -2.07
CA SER A 157 -1.93 -12.10 -1.26
C SER A 157 -2.49 -12.76 -0.01
N PRO A 158 -1.88 -12.54 1.17
CA PRO A 158 -2.36 -13.11 2.42
C PRO A 158 -3.82 -12.74 2.72
N HIS A 159 -4.27 -11.56 2.30
CA HIS A 159 -5.63 -11.08 2.47
C HIS A 159 -6.46 -11.19 1.18
N HIS A 160 -6.21 -12.21 0.36
CA HIS A 160 -6.89 -12.40 -0.92
C HIS A 160 -8.43 -12.38 -0.84
N TYR A 161 -9.03 -12.71 0.30
CA TYR A 161 -10.48 -12.64 0.52
C TYR A 161 -11.04 -11.20 0.49
N LEU A 162 -10.17 -10.20 0.58
CA LEU A 162 -10.48 -8.78 0.42
C LEU A 162 -10.18 -8.25 -0.99
N HIS A 163 -9.64 -9.08 -1.89
CA HIS A 163 -9.48 -8.73 -3.30
C HIS A 163 -10.85 -8.70 -3.99
N LYS A 164 -11.29 -7.51 -4.43
CA LYS A 164 -12.60 -7.27 -5.05
C LYS A 164 -12.51 -6.32 -6.23
#